data_AF-A0A1B6JFJ0-F1
#
_entry.id   AF-A0A1B6JFJ0-F1
#
_cell.length_a   1.000
_cell.length_b   1.000
_cell.length_c   1.000
_cell.angle_alpha   90.00
_cell.angle_beta   90.00
_cell.angle_gamma   90.00
#
_symmetry.space_group_name_H-M   'P 1'
#
loop_
_entity.id
_entity.type
_entity.pdbx_description
1 polymer ?
#
loop_
_entity_poly.entity_id
_entity_poly.type
_entity_poly.pdbx_seq_one_letter_code
_entity_poly.pdbx_strand_id
1 'polypeptide(L)'
;LHPESGSTKPELVFMDQLEEVSADLVTVKSEQCIVLKTRDAKIVLTNPDEIGLKEWSLSLRSAHKCSLELLGSMAKKAGKIYGTERDKVVPVIAPRTTNGN
;
A
#
# COMPACT_ATOMS: atom_id res chain seq x y z
N LEU A 1 -7.85 -25.84 -8.51
CA LEU A 1 -6.64 -25.03 -8.24
C LEU A 1 -5.69 -25.24 -9.41
N HIS A 2 -5.17 -24.16 -10.02
CA HIS A 2 -4.38 -24.27 -11.24
C HIS A 2 -3.15 -25.17 -11.00
N PRO A 3 -2.78 -26.04 -11.95
CA PRO A 3 -1.61 -26.92 -11.82
C PRO A 3 -0.28 -26.14 -11.70
N GLU A 4 -0.28 -24.87 -12.11
CA GLU A 4 0.84 -23.93 -11.98
C GLU A 4 0.92 -23.26 -10.60
N SER A 5 -0.13 -23.38 -9.77
CA SER A 5 -0.09 -23.01 -8.36
C SER A 5 0.72 -24.07 -7.63
N GLY A 6 2.05 -23.92 -7.66
CA GLY A 6 3.04 -24.93 -7.25
C GLY A 6 3.01 -25.38 -5.78
N SER A 7 1.98 -25.01 -5.02
CA SER A 7 1.81 -25.39 -3.62
C SER A 7 0.33 -25.54 -3.27
N THR A 8 -0.04 -26.66 -2.67
CA THR A 8 -1.37 -26.87 -2.06
C THR A 8 -1.46 -26.28 -0.65
N LYS A 9 -0.36 -25.73 -0.14
CA LYS A 9 -0.32 -25.08 1.17
C LYS A 9 -0.91 -23.68 1.04
N PRO A 10 -1.83 -23.28 1.93
CA PRO A 10 -2.32 -21.90 1.95
C PRO A 10 -1.16 -20.94 2.20
N GLU A 11 -1.05 -19.93 1.35
CA GLU A 11 -0.11 -18.83 1.51
C GLU A 11 -0.79 -17.68 2.25
N LEU A 12 -0.08 -17.10 3.21
CA LEU A 12 -0.53 -15.93 3.95
C LEU A 12 0.25 -14.71 3.43
N VAL A 13 -0.49 -13.72 2.92
CA VAL A 13 0.07 -12.46 2.43
C VAL A 13 -0.51 -11.33 3.26
N PHE A 14 0.36 -10.49 3.82
CA PHE A 14 -0.05 -9.35 4.62
C PHE A 14 -0.25 -8.11 3.73
N MET A 15 -1.19 -7.25 4.12
CA MET A 15 -1.54 -6.06 3.33
C MET A 15 -0.41 -5.02 3.27
N ASP A 16 0.48 -4.98 4.28
CA ASP A 16 1.64 -4.07 4.27
C ASP A 16 2.73 -4.48 3.26
N GLN A 17 2.72 -5.75 2.84
CA GLN A 17 3.63 -6.28 1.82
C GLN A 17 3.15 -5.99 0.40
N LEU A 18 1.89 -5.57 0.26
CA LEU A 18 1.24 -5.30 -1.02
C LEU A 18 1.59 -3.89 -1.49
N GLU A 19 2.26 -3.80 -2.64
CA GLU A 19 2.64 -2.53 -3.27
C GLU A 19 1.51 -1.99 -4.14
N GLU A 20 0.84 -2.87 -4.88
CA GLU A 20 -0.15 -2.48 -5.89
C GLU A 20 -1.22 -3.55 -6.10
N VAL A 21 -2.44 -3.08 -6.35
CA VAL A 21 -3.57 -3.87 -6.88
C VAL A 21 -3.91 -3.31 -8.25
N SER A 22 -4.05 -4.16 -9.28
CA SER A 22 -4.41 -3.71 -10.62
C SER A 22 -5.74 -2.96 -10.61
N ALA A 23 -5.80 -1.83 -11.31
CA ALA A 23 -7.00 -0.99 -11.38
C ALA A 23 -8.16 -1.70 -12.08
N ASP A 24 -7.83 -2.46 -13.13
CA ASP A 24 -8.73 -3.26 -13.92
C ASP A 24 -8.35 -4.75 -13.87
N LEU A 25 -9.26 -5.60 -14.33
CA LEU A 25 -8.97 -7.01 -14.54
C LEU A 25 -7.99 -7.14 -15.71
N VAL A 26 -7.01 -8.02 -15.54
CA VAL A 26 -5.95 -8.26 -16.53
C VAL A 26 -6.17 -9.64 -17.13
N THR A 27 -6.15 -9.72 -18.46
CA THR A 27 -6.22 -11.01 -19.14
C THR A 27 -4.89 -11.75 -19.00
N VAL A 28 -4.89 -12.91 -18.34
CA VAL A 28 -3.74 -13.81 -18.24
C VAL A 28 -4.14 -15.18 -18.76
N LYS A 29 -3.44 -15.70 -19.78
CA LYS A 29 -3.73 -17.00 -20.40
C LYS A 29 -5.21 -17.17 -20.81
N SER A 30 -5.81 -16.11 -21.36
CA SER A 30 -7.22 -16.03 -21.77
C SER A 30 -8.27 -16.01 -20.64
N GLU A 31 -7.85 -15.82 -19.40
CA GLU A 31 -8.75 -15.65 -18.25
C GLU A 31 -8.64 -14.24 -17.67
N GLN A 32 -9.75 -13.69 -17.16
CA GLN A 32 -9.73 -12.43 -16.42
C GLN A 32 -9.19 -12.66 -15.01
N CYS A 33 -8.22 -11.85 -14.61
CA CYS A 33 -7.53 -12.03 -13.34
C CYS A 33 -7.35 -10.70 -12.60
N ILE A 34 -7.28 -10.77 -11.27
CA ILE A 34 -6.78 -9.66 -10.46
C ILE A 34 -5.28 -9.86 -10.31
N VAL A 35 -4.49 -8.82 -10.60
CA VAL A 35 -3.04 -8.86 -10.44
C VAL A 35 -2.65 -8.05 -9.21
N LEU A 36 -1.95 -8.71 -8.30
CA LEU A 36 -1.40 -8.13 -7.09
C LEU A 36 0.12 -8.11 -7.20
N LYS A 37 0.74 -7.01 -6.80
CA LYS A 37 2.19 -6.89 -6.73
C LYS A 37 2.61 -6.72 -5.28
N THR A 38 3.44 -7.63 -4.81
CA THR A 38 4.14 -7.51 -3.52
C THR A 38 5.61 -7.18 -3.79
N ARG A 39 6.36 -6.85 -2.74
CA ARG A 39 7.80 -6.56 -2.84
C ARG A 39 8.60 -7.69 -3.52
N ASP A 40 8.24 -8.94 -3.23
CA ASP A 40 9.02 -10.10 -3.61
C ASP A 40 8.39 -10.92 -4.75
N ALA A 41 7.08 -10.77 -4.97
CA ALA A 41 6.33 -11.61 -5.90
C ALA A 41 5.14 -10.90 -6.56
N LYS A 42 4.77 -11.42 -7.74
CA LYS A 42 3.51 -11.12 -8.41
C LYS A 42 2.51 -12.24 -8.14
N ILE A 43 1.33 -11.89 -7.67
CA ILE A 43 0.24 -12.85 -7.40
C ILE A 43 -0.87 -12.60 -8.42
N VAL A 44 -1.39 -13.67 -9.00
CA VAL A 44 -2.50 -13.64 -9.97
C VAL A 44 -3.67 -14.39 -9.34
N LEU A 45 -4.76 -13.69 -9.06
CA LEU A 45 -5.98 -14.27 -8.53
C LEU A 45 -6.96 -14.53 -9.67
N THR A 46 -7.47 -15.75 -9.74
CA THR A 46 -8.54 -16.17 -10.65
C THR A 46 -9.73 -16.64 -9.83
N ASN A 47 -10.93 -16.39 -10.33
CA ASN A 47 -12.17 -16.89 -9.76
C ASN A 47 -13.09 -17.30 -10.91
N PRO A 48 -13.63 -18.53 -10.93
CA PRO A 48 -14.57 -18.96 -11.96
C PRO A 48 -15.86 -18.13 -11.99
N ASP A 49 -16.25 -17.50 -10.89
CA ASP A 49 -17.37 -16.55 -10.86
C ASP A 49 -16.90 -15.13 -11.19
N GLU A 50 -17.38 -14.61 -12.32
CA GLU A 50 -17.03 -13.27 -12.80
C GLU A 50 -17.53 -12.17 -11.86
N ILE A 51 -18.70 -12.36 -11.25
CA ILE A 51 -19.28 -11.38 -10.31
C ILE A 51 -18.40 -11.31 -9.07
N GLY A 52 -18.11 -12.45 -8.46
CA GLY A 52 -17.18 -12.55 -7.34
C GLY A 52 -15.81 -11.98 -7.66
N LEU A 53 -15.26 -12.22 -8.86
CA LEU A 53 -13.97 -11.62 -9.26
C LEU A 53 -14.01 -10.09 -9.27
N LYS A 54 -15.08 -9.49 -9.81
CA LYS A 54 -15.24 -8.02 -9.82
C LYS A 54 -15.40 -7.45 -8.41
N GLU A 55 -16.18 -8.11 -7.55
CA GLU A 55 -16.36 -7.69 -6.15
C GLU A 55 -15.06 -7.79 -5.36
N TRP A 56 -14.28 -8.86 -5.57
CA TRP A 56 -12.96 -9.02 -4.98
C TRP A 56 -12.00 -7.94 -5.44
N SER A 57 -11.99 -7.59 -6.74
CA SER A 57 -11.16 -6.51 -7.27
C SER A 57 -11.46 -5.17 -6.57
N LEU A 58 -12.74 -4.81 -6.46
CA LEU A 58 -13.16 -3.59 -5.78
C LEU A 58 -12.80 -3.60 -4.29
N SER A 59 -13.04 -4.72 -3.63
CA SER A 59 -12.78 -4.89 -2.19
C SER A 59 -11.29 -4.85 -1.88
N LEU A 60 -10.44 -5.52 -2.67
CA LEU A 60 -8.98 -5.52 -2.49
C LEU A 60 -8.39 -4.13 -2.69
N ARG A 61 -8.82 -3.39 -3.72
CA ARG A 61 -8.39 -1.99 -3.93
C ARG A 61 -8.78 -1.10 -2.75
N SER A 62 -9.99 -1.27 -2.22
CA SER A 62 -10.47 -0.50 -1.07
C SER A 62 -9.70 -0.83 0.20
N ALA A 63 -9.45 -2.13 0.44
CA ALA A 63 -8.67 -2.61 1.58
C ALA A 63 -7.21 -2.15 1.52
N HIS A 64 -6.58 -2.20 0.34
CA HIS A 64 -5.21 -1.72 0.13
C HIS A 64 -5.09 -0.22 0.42
N LYS A 65 -6.00 0.59 -0.12
CA LYS A 65 -6.05 2.03 0.17
C LYS A 65 -6.22 2.30 1.67
N CYS A 66 -7.18 1.63 2.31
CA CYS A 66 -7.42 1.78 3.76
C CYS A 66 -6.18 1.41 4.58
N SER A 67 -5.49 0.32 4.21
CA SER A 67 -4.25 -0.11 4.87
C SER A 67 -3.14 0.94 4.74
N LEU A 68 -2.94 1.53 3.56
CA LEU A 68 -1.97 2.60 3.36
C LEU A 68 -2.29 3.85 4.20
N GLU A 69 -3.57 4.23 4.28
CA GLU A 69 -4.00 5.36 5.11
C GLU A 69 -3.74 5.10 6.60
N LEU A 70 -4.01 3.90 7.09
CA LEU A 70 -3.75 3.49 8.48
C LEU A 70 -2.26 3.50 8.81
N LEU A 71 -1.42 2.90 7.95
CA LEU A 71 0.04 2.87 8.14
C LEU A 71 0.64 4.27 8.06
N GLY A 72 0.18 5.10 7.11
CA GLY A 72 0.62 6.48 6.98
C GLY A 72 0.21 7.36 8.17
N SER A 73 -0.99 7.16 8.72
CA SER A 73 -1.46 7.84 9.93
C SER A 73 -0.63 7.46 11.16
N MET A 74 -0.30 6.17 11.30
CA MET A 74 0.57 5.69 12.38
C MET A 74 1.97 6.29 12.29
N ALA A 75 2.58 6.34 11.10
CA ALA A 75 3.89 6.94 10.88
C ALA A 75 3.91 8.43 11.25
N LYS A 76 2.87 9.19 10.87
CA LYS A 76 2.71 10.60 11.26
C LYS A 76 2.59 10.77 12.76
N LYS A 77 1.79 9.93 13.42
CA LYS A 77 1.59 9.98 14.87
C LYS A 77 2.87 9.63 15.63
N ALA A 78 3.61 8.62 15.17
CA ALA A 78 4.92 8.27 15.72
C ALA A 78 5.93 9.42 15.56
N GLY A 79 6.01 10.05 14.39
CA GLY A 79 6.92 11.18 14.16
C GLY A 79 6.65 12.38 15.06
N LYS A 80 5.37 12.67 15.32
CA LYS A 80 4.94 13.77 16.20
C LYS A 80 5.16 13.49 17.69
N ILE A 81 5.01 12.24 18.13
CA ILE A 81 5.21 11.84 19.53
C ILE A 81 6.70 11.69 19.87
N TYR A 82 7.49 11.13 18.95
CA TYR A 82 8.91 10.86 19.15
C TYR A 82 9.84 11.91 18.56
N GLY A 83 9.31 13.03 18.04
CA GLY A 83 10.10 14.19 17.62
C GLY A 83 11.02 13.94 16.41
N THR A 84 10.62 13.05 15.50
CA THR A 84 11.39 12.80 14.25
C THR A 84 10.95 13.70 13.10
N GLU A 85 9.92 14.53 13.29
CA GLU A 85 9.72 15.70 12.44
C GLU A 85 10.95 16.59 12.64
N ARG A 86 11.93 16.50 11.73
CA ARG A 86 12.95 17.53 11.60
C ARG A 86 12.19 18.83 11.47
N ASP A 87 12.25 19.62 12.54
CA ASP A 87 11.86 21.02 12.54
C ASP A 87 12.36 21.58 11.22
N LYS A 88 11.42 21.89 10.31
CA LYS A 88 11.76 22.69 9.14
C LYS A 88 12.19 24.00 9.75
N VAL A 89 13.50 24.12 9.97
CA VAL A 89 14.15 25.29 10.53
C VAL A 89 13.57 26.47 9.80
N VAL A 90 12.63 27.15 10.44
CA VAL A 90 12.18 28.45 9.99
C VAL A 90 13.46 29.28 10.04
N PRO A 91 13.92 29.89 8.94
CA PRO A 91 15.04 30.78 9.04
C PRO A 91 14.53 31.95 9.89
N VAL A 92 14.84 31.93 11.19
CA VAL A 92 14.76 33.07 12.07
C VAL A 92 15.76 34.07 11.49
N ILE A 93 15.28 34.89 10.56
CA ILE A 93 15.93 36.13 10.19
C ILE A 93 15.64 37.06 11.37
N ALA A 94 16.45 36.95 12.42
CA ALA A 94 16.53 37.96 13.45
C ALA A 94 17.43 39.10 12.94
N PRO A 95 16.93 40.33 12.72
CA PRO A 95 17.83 41.47 12.66
C PRO A 95 18.37 41.73 14.07
N ARG A 96 19.64 41.43 14.26
CA ARG A 96 20.42 41.80 15.43
C ARG A 96 20.68 43.32 15.39
N THR A 97 19.90 44.12 16.11
CA THR A 97 20.28 45.51 16.40
C THR A 97 20.82 45.59 17.82
N THR A 98 22.14 45.74 17.91
CA THR A 98 22.83 46.19 19.12
C THR A 98 22.85 47.71 19.08
N ASN A 99 22.29 48.38 20.08
CA ASN A 99 22.91 49.60 20.61
C ASN A 99 22.25 50.02 21.93
N GLY A 100 22.98 49.82 23.01
CA GLY A 100 22.95 50.73 24.14
C GLY A 100 24.20 51.61 24.02
N ASN A 101 23.99 52.93 23.96
CA ASN A 101 24.68 53.96 24.74
C ASN A 101 24.04 55.32 24.45
#